data_AF-A0A0Q5ZI04-F1
#
_entry.id   AF-A0A0Q5ZI04-F1
#
_cell.length_a   1.000
_cell.length_b   1.000
_cell.length_c   1.000
_cell.angle_alpha   90.00
_cell.angle_beta   90.00
_cell.angle_gamma   90.00
#
_symmetry.space_group_name_H-M   'P 1'
#
loop_
_entity.id
_entity.type
_entity.pdbx_description
1 polymer ?
#
loop_
_entity_poly.entity_id
_entity_poly.type
_entity_poly.pdbx_seq_one_letter_code
_entity_poly.pdbx_strand_id
1 'polypeptide(L)'
;MKNLVTTFFILIFSFTFAQEDGIKFDQSSFKELLAKAKKEKKLLFIDAYAVWCGPCKMMDRNVFTQKSVGDYFNKSFISSRIDMEKGEGREIAQKFSVRSYPTYLFLNGDGEMVSQNYGYMEPGLFLSMAQDVNAGNSKGGSMKDRFAKGESSPEFLMNIMKLNSTSDFEFAKKASEKYFAGKKASEPLTKEEVGFLFFFIKSSKDANFKYLVNKKSEIIQFLPEESYTEYKNQILLSDIIETAIDTKNNRIDDAKFMAAAEPLVGKEVAEKKLNQIKLGYFEQNANYAEYEKTALEYYKNPDLFEPNEILKAAWIFSEHIKEKSSLKKAAEWAEKSVMRGETSENTYILAKIYFLTGNKDLAKNFAELSNSLAKQTGKDTKLSDELLNQIKN
;
A
#
# COMPACT_ATOMS: atom_id res chain seq x y z
N MET A 1 -77.80 -43.91 26.67
CA MET A 1 -77.28 -43.68 25.31
C MET A 1 -76.68 -42.28 25.24
N LYS A 2 -75.41 -42.19 24.79
CA LYS A 2 -74.67 -40.99 24.31
C LYS A 2 -74.27 -39.95 25.37
N ASN A 3 -73.10 -39.31 25.39
CA ASN A 3 -71.75 -39.48 24.81
C ASN A 3 -70.90 -38.45 25.60
N LEU A 4 -69.79 -38.84 26.25
CA LEU A 4 -68.82 -37.88 26.80
C LEU A 4 -67.54 -37.97 25.95
N VAL A 5 -67.31 -36.95 25.12
CA VAL A 5 -66.10 -36.80 24.33
C VAL A 5 -65.12 -35.98 25.16
N THR A 6 -64.07 -36.62 25.67
CA THR A 6 -62.96 -35.94 26.33
C THR A 6 -61.81 -35.82 25.34
N THR A 7 -61.63 -34.63 24.78
CA THR A 7 -60.53 -34.31 23.85
C THR A 7 -59.25 -34.08 24.64
N PHE A 8 -58.24 -34.93 24.41
CA PHE A 8 -56.89 -34.81 24.98
C PHE A 8 -56.05 -33.86 24.12
N PHE A 9 -55.64 -32.71 24.67
CA PHE A 9 -54.83 -31.72 23.97
C PHE A 9 -53.34 -32.07 24.16
N ILE A 10 -52.71 -32.66 23.14
CA ILE A 10 -51.27 -32.93 23.13
C ILE A 10 -50.55 -31.64 22.71
N LEU A 11 -49.90 -30.98 23.67
CA LEU A 11 -48.97 -29.88 23.43
C LEU A 11 -47.64 -30.45 22.90
N ILE A 12 -47.48 -30.45 21.57
CA ILE A 12 -46.19 -30.70 20.91
C ILE A 12 -45.34 -29.44 21.09
N PHE A 13 -44.40 -29.49 22.03
CA PHE A 13 -43.40 -28.46 22.24
C PHE A 13 -42.32 -28.60 21.15
N SER A 14 -42.50 -27.91 20.03
CA SER A 14 -41.46 -27.79 19.01
C SER A 14 -40.30 -26.99 19.59
N PHE A 15 -39.20 -27.65 19.96
CA PHE A 15 -37.93 -26.99 20.23
C PHE A 15 -37.43 -26.34 18.94
N THR A 16 -37.71 -25.06 18.75
CA THR A 16 -36.99 -24.25 17.77
C THR A 16 -35.60 -23.99 18.32
N PHE A 17 -34.60 -24.74 17.84
CA PHE A 17 -33.20 -24.35 18.01
C PHE A 17 -33.04 -22.98 17.34
N ALA A 18 -32.87 -21.93 18.14
CA ALA A 18 -32.39 -20.66 17.64
C ALA A 18 -30.98 -20.91 17.09
N GLN A 19 -30.86 -20.98 15.77
CA GLN A 19 -29.56 -21.01 15.12
C GLN A 19 -28.97 -19.61 15.31
N GLU A 20 -28.02 -19.47 16.25
CA GLU A 20 -27.21 -18.25 16.33
C GLU A 20 -26.57 -18.02 14.96
N ASP A 21 -26.89 -16.90 14.34
CA ASP A 21 -26.28 -16.47 13.09
C ASP A 21 -24.80 -16.13 13.34
N GLY A 22 -23.91 -16.64 12.49
CA GLY A 22 -22.48 -16.34 12.54
C GLY A 22 -21.56 -17.45 13.06
N ILE A 23 -20.29 -17.10 13.25
CA ILE A 23 -19.22 -18.02 13.69
C ILE A 23 -19.37 -18.29 15.19
N LYS A 24 -19.29 -19.57 15.56
CA LYS A 24 -19.27 -20.03 16.95
C LYS A 24 -17.83 -20.11 17.44
N PHE A 25 -17.45 -19.16 18.31
CA PHE A 25 -16.10 -19.08 18.85
C PHE A 25 -15.98 -19.85 20.17
N ASP A 26 -15.18 -20.92 20.14
CA ASP A 26 -14.81 -21.71 21.30
C ASP A 26 -13.87 -20.92 22.23
N GLN A 27 -14.20 -20.92 23.53
CA GLN A 27 -13.50 -20.18 24.59
C GLN A 27 -12.54 -21.08 25.40
N SER A 28 -12.32 -22.32 24.95
CA SER A 28 -11.35 -23.25 25.58
C SER A 28 -9.92 -22.73 25.45
N SER A 29 -9.02 -23.24 26.29
CA SER A 29 -7.59 -22.87 26.22
C SER A 29 -6.96 -23.26 24.88
N PHE A 30 -5.88 -22.58 24.47
CA PHE A 30 -5.17 -22.88 23.23
C PHE A 30 -4.78 -24.36 23.09
N LYS A 31 -4.34 -24.98 24.20
CA LYS A 31 -4.01 -26.42 24.24
C LYS A 31 -5.21 -27.31 23.96
N GLU A 32 -6.39 -26.99 24.50
CA GLU A 32 -7.62 -27.74 24.27
C GLU A 32 -8.14 -27.54 22.84
N LEU A 33 -8.01 -26.33 22.30
CA LEU A 33 -8.36 -26.02 20.92
C LEU A 33 -7.54 -26.85 19.93
N LEU A 34 -6.22 -26.98 20.15
CA LEU A 34 -5.36 -27.84 19.34
C LEU A 34 -5.75 -29.32 19.46
N ALA A 35 -6.06 -29.79 20.68
CA ALA A 35 -6.52 -31.17 20.89
C ALA A 35 -7.84 -31.45 20.16
N LYS A 36 -8.79 -30.50 20.18
CA LYS A 36 -10.05 -30.58 19.42
C LYS A 36 -9.80 -30.61 17.91
N ALA A 37 -8.96 -29.70 17.41
CA ALA A 37 -8.59 -29.62 16.00
C ALA A 37 -7.97 -30.95 15.50
N LYS A 38 -7.05 -31.53 16.28
CA LYS A 38 -6.45 -32.84 16.01
C LYS A 38 -7.46 -33.98 16.02
N LYS A 39 -8.36 -34.01 17.01
CA LYS A 39 -9.39 -35.04 17.15
C LYS A 39 -10.41 -35.00 16.02
N GLU A 40 -10.87 -33.82 15.65
CA GLU A 40 -11.87 -33.60 14.60
C GLU A 40 -11.27 -33.55 13.19
N LYS A 41 -9.94 -33.57 13.07
CA LYS A 41 -9.20 -33.43 11.81
C LYS A 41 -9.60 -32.16 11.05
N LYS A 42 -9.80 -31.07 11.79
CA LYS A 42 -10.09 -29.72 11.27
C LYS A 42 -8.92 -28.79 11.57
N LEU A 43 -8.79 -27.73 10.78
CA LEU A 43 -7.88 -26.64 11.15
C LEU A 43 -8.47 -25.84 12.32
N LEU A 44 -7.58 -25.28 13.13
CA LEU A 44 -7.89 -24.29 14.15
C LEU A 44 -7.78 -22.89 13.53
N PHE A 45 -8.90 -22.19 13.44
CA PHE A 45 -8.97 -20.78 13.10
C PHE A 45 -8.94 -19.94 14.38
N ILE A 46 -8.01 -18.98 14.46
CA ILE A 46 -7.92 -18.01 15.56
C ILE A 46 -8.03 -16.60 14.98
N ASP A 47 -9.07 -15.88 15.41
CA ASP A 47 -9.12 -14.43 15.31
C ASP A 47 -8.23 -13.81 16.40
N ALA A 48 -7.05 -13.35 15.99
CA ALA A 48 -6.08 -12.68 16.84
C ALA A 48 -6.40 -11.18 16.86
N TYR A 49 -6.96 -10.71 17.98
CA TYR A 49 -7.47 -9.36 18.13
C TYR A 49 -6.87 -8.63 19.32
N ALA A 50 -7.17 -7.33 19.41
CA ALA A 50 -6.98 -6.51 20.60
C ALA A 50 -8.26 -5.70 20.87
N VAL A 51 -8.59 -5.43 22.14
CA VAL A 51 -9.86 -4.78 22.53
C VAL A 51 -10.03 -3.38 21.91
N TRP A 52 -8.94 -2.65 21.73
CA TRP A 52 -8.94 -1.30 21.15
C TRP A 52 -8.94 -1.30 19.61
N CYS A 53 -8.79 -2.46 18.97
CA CYS A 53 -8.71 -2.59 17.52
C CYS A 53 -10.04 -2.25 16.84
N GLY A 54 -10.10 -1.09 16.17
CA GLY A 54 -11.26 -0.67 15.38
C GLY A 54 -11.65 -1.66 14.27
N PRO A 55 -10.71 -2.06 13.40
CA PRO A 55 -10.98 -3.04 12.34
C PRO A 55 -11.50 -4.40 12.83
N CYS A 56 -11.05 -4.86 14.00
CA CYS A 56 -11.53 -6.11 14.61
C CYS A 56 -13.02 -6.01 14.96
N LYS A 57 -13.45 -4.87 15.52
CA LYS A 57 -14.87 -4.62 15.80
C LYS A 57 -15.71 -4.53 14.53
N MET A 58 -15.13 -4.10 13.41
CA MET A 58 -15.82 -4.12 12.12
C MET A 58 -16.01 -5.55 11.61
N MET A 59 -14.99 -6.42 11.73
CA MET A 59 -15.13 -7.84 11.40
C MET A 59 -16.22 -8.52 12.25
N ASP A 60 -16.22 -8.27 13.56
CA ASP A 60 -17.26 -8.79 14.47
C ASP A 60 -18.67 -8.45 14.00
N ARG A 61 -18.90 -7.18 13.64
CA ARG A 61 -20.25 -6.68 13.30
C ARG A 61 -20.68 -7.03 11.89
N ASN A 62 -19.77 -6.94 10.93
CA ASN A 62 -20.12 -6.96 9.51
C ASN A 62 -19.84 -8.32 8.86
N VAL A 63 -18.99 -9.16 9.46
CA VAL A 63 -18.49 -10.39 8.83
C VAL A 63 -18.80 -11.62 9.67
N PHE A 64 -18.34 -11.67 10.93
CA PHE A 64 -18.44 -12.88 11.75
C PHE A 64 -19.87 -13.24 12.15
N THR A 65 -20.78 -12.27 12.15
CA THR A 65 -22.23 -12.44 12.39
C THR A 65 -23.00 -12.90 11.15
N GLN A 66 -22.38 -12.89 9.97
CA GLN A 66 -23.10 -13.30 8.75
C GLN A 66 -23.35 -14.80 8.75
N LYS A 67 -24.59 -15.18 8.46
CA LYS A 67 -25.01 -16.58 8.39
C LYS A 67 -24.15 -17.41 7.43
N SER A 68 -23.84 -16.89 6.25
CA SER A 68 -23.00 -17.57 5.25
C SER A 68 -21.58 -17.86 5.77
N VAL A 69 -21.00 -16.90 6.50
CA VAL A 69 -19.69 -17.04 7.15
C VAL A 69 -19.77 -18.08 8.26
N GLY A 70 -20.77 -17.96 9.14
CA GLY A 70 -21.02 -18.91 10.22
C GLY A 70 -21.20 -20.35 9.74
N ASP A 71 -22.10 -20.57 8.77
CA ASP A 71 -22.39 -21.89 8.21
C ASP A 71 -21.12 -22.58 7.69
N TYR A 72 -20.24 -21.83 7.01
CA TYR A 72 -19.00 -22.39 6.49
C TYR A 72 -17.97 -22.66 7.60
N PHE A 73 -17.73 -21.68 8.48
CA PHE A 73 -16.69 -21.78 9.50
C PHE A 73 -17.01 -22.85 10.55
N ASN A 74 -18.26 -22.91 11.01
CA ASN A 74 -18.71 -23.87 12.01
C ASN A 74 -18.63 -25.32 11.49
N LYS A 75 -18.74 -25.51 10.16
CA LYS A 75 -18.57 -26.81 9.51
C LYS A 75 -17.09 -27.17 9.32
N SER A 76 -16.26 -26.18 8.99
CA SER A 76 -14.92 -26.40 8.44
C SER A 76 -13.78 -26.30 9.46
N PHE A 77 -13.98 -25.53 10.53
CA PHE A 77 -12.92 -25.18 11.48
C PHE A 77 -13.34 -25.38 12.93
N ILE A 78 -12.34 -25.57 13.80
CA ILE A 78 -12.46 -25.16 15.20
C ILE A 78 -12.15 -23.67 15.23
N SER A 79 -13.07 -22.82 15.65
CA SER A 79 -12.91 -21.37 15.62
C SER A 79 -12.75 -20.81 17.04
N SER A 80 -11.78 -19.94 17.26
CA SER A 80 -11.61 -19.21 18.52
C SER A 80 -11.18 -17.77 18.27
N ARG A 81 -11.32 -16.92 19.29
CA ARG A 81 -10.87 -15.54 19.29
C ARG A 81 -10.03 -15.32 20.54
N ILE A 82 -8.83 -14.76 20.37
CA ILE A 82 -7.89 -14.60 21.47
C ILE A 82 -7.37 -13.16 21.48
N ASP A 83 -7.51 -12.49 22.64
CA ASP A 83 -6.92 -11.17 22.89
C ASP A 83 -5.40 -11.34 23.03
N MET A 84 -4.66 -10.88 22.03
CA MET A 84 -3.21 -11.05 21.94
C MET A 84 -2.43 -10.24 22.97
N GLU A 85 -3.08 -9.33 23.69
CA GLU A 85 -2.44 -8.52 24.73
C GLU A 85 -2.64 -9.10 26.14
N LYS A 86 -3.40 -10.18 26.30
CA LYS A 86 -3.75 -10.76 27.61
C LYS A 86 -3.59 -12.28 27.65
N GLY A 87 -3.42 -12.81 28.86
CA GLY A 87 -3.37 -14.25 29.13
C GLY A 87 -2.39 -14.99 28.22
N GLU A 88 -2.82 -16.16 27.71
CA GLU A 88 -2.06 -16.96 26.74
C GLU A 88 -1.87 -16.28 25.38
N GLY A 89 -2.66 -15.25 25.07
CA GLY A 89 -2.57 -14.49 23.83
C GLY A 89 -1.21 -13.84 23.62
N ARG A 90 -0.53 -13.39 24.68
CA ARG A 90 0.81 -12.78 24.58
C ARG A 90 1.85 -13.76 24.05
N GLU A 91 1.81 -15.01 24.52
CA GLU A 91 2.72 -16.07 24.07
C GLU A 91 2.40 -16.50 22.64
N ILE A 92 1.11 -16.60 22.30
CA ILE A 92 0.65 -16.91 20.93
C ILE A 92 1.08 -15.82 19.95
N ALA A 93 0.93 -14.54 20.32
CA ALA A 93 1.34 -13.41 19.50
C ALA A 93 2.84 -13.44 19.19
N GLN A 94 3.67 -13.74 20.20
CA GLN A 94 5.10 -13.91 20.01
C GLN A 94 5.43 -15.12 19.14
N LYS A 95 4.82 -16.28 19.41
CA LYS A 95 5.07 -17.54 18.69
C LYS A 95 4.75 -17.41 17.20
N PHE A 96 3.65 -16.77 16.85
CA PHE A 96 3.19 -16.63 15.46
C PHE A 96 3.47 -15.26 14.84
N SER A 97 4.33 -14.46 15.48
CA SER A 97 4.73 -13.13 15.00
C SER A 97 3.54 -12.23 14.62
N VAL A 98 2.51 -12.20 15.46
CA VAL A 98 1.35 -11.31 15.27
C VAL A 98 1.80 -9.87 15.54
N ARG A 99 1.83 -9.04 14.50
CA ARG A 99 2.31 -7.64 14.56
C ARG A 99 1.23 -6.59 14.25
N SER A 100 0.05 -7.03 13.82
CA SER A 100 -1.07 -6.16 13.46
C SER A 100 -2.39 -6.88 13.73
N TYR A 101 -3.47 -6.09 13.84
CA TYR A 101 -4.80 -6.61 14.15
C TYR A 101 -5.85 -6.11 13.14
N PRO A 102 -6.89 -6.91 12.81
CA PRO A 102 -6.99 -8.34 13.14
C PRO A 102 -5.94 -9.16 12.38
N THR A 103 -5.49 -10.26 12.98
CA THR A 103 -4.71 -11.30 12.30
C THR A 103 -5.50 -12.61 12.37
N TYR A 104 -5.60 -13.32 11.26
CA TYR A 104 -6.28 -14.60 11.14
C TYR A 104 -5.24 -15.71 11.07
N LEU A 105 -5.17 -16.54 12.11
CA LEU A 105 -4.27 -17.68 12.15
C LEU A 105 -5.04 -18.95 11.82
N PHE A 106 -4.47 -19.77 10.94
CA PHE A 106 -4.96 -21.12 10.66
C PHE A 106 -3.86 -22.12 11.02
N LEU A 107 -4.14 -22.98 11.99
CA LEU A 107 -3.18 -23.96 12.50
C LEU A 107 -3.68 -25.38 12.26
N ASN A 108 -2.75 -26.32 12.04
CA ASN A 108 -3.09 -27.74 12.04
C ASN A 108 -3.22 -28.29 13.48
N GLY A 109 -3.63 -29.55 13.62
CA GLY A 109 -3.82 -30.19 14.93
C GLY A 109 -2.53 -30.37 15.74
N ASP A 110 -1.36 -30.20 15.13
CA ASP A 110 -0.05 -30.23 15.79
C ASP A 110 0.43 -28.83 16.20
N GLY A 111 -0.37 -27.79 15.91
CA GLY A 111 -0.08 -26.40 16.27
C GLY A 111 0.90 -25.71 15.34
N GLU A 112 1.11 -26.26 14.14
CA GLU A 112 1.89 -25.64 13.08
C GLU A 112 1.03 -24.68 12.26
N MET A 113 1.62 -23.58 11.82
CA MET A 113 0.94 -22.56 11.05
C MET A 113 0.74 -23.00 9.60
N VAL A 114 -0.52 -23.11 9.19
CA VAL A 114 -0.92 -23.41 7.80
C VAL A 114 -1.08 -22.13 6.99
N SER A 115 -1.67 -21.10 7.59
CA SER A 115 -1.84 -19.80 6.94
C SER A 115 -1.95 -18.68 7.98
N GLN A 116 -1.52 -17.49 7.58
CA GLN A 116 -1.69 -16.26 8.32
C GLN A 116 -2.15 -15.19 7.35
N ASN A 117 -3.27 -14.54 7.67
CA ASN A 117 -3.81 -13.39 6.94
C ASN A 117 -4.07 -12.26 7.93
N TYR A 118 -4.24 -11.02 7.45
CA TYR A 118 -4.43 -9.88 8.35
C TYR A 118 -5.30 -8.80 7.72
N GLY A 119 -5.77 -7.89 8.57
CA GLY A 119 -6.55 -6.73 8.18
C GLY A 119 -8.04 -7.04 8.01
N TYR A 120 -8.81 -5.98 7.84
CA TYR A 120 -10.23 -6.09 7.56
C TYR A 120 -10.45 -6.71 6.18
N MET A 121 -11.43 -7.62 6.08
CA MET A 121 -11.83 -8.27 4.83
C MET A 121 -13.34 -8.23 4.69
N GLU A 122 -13.82 -7.89 3.50
CA GLU A 122 -15.25 -8.02 3.19
C GLU A 122 -15.68 -9.50 3.26
N PRO A 123 -16.95 -9.79 3.61
CA PRO A 123 -17.42 -11.14 3.91
C PRO A 123 -17.13 -12.19 2.83
N GLY A 124 -17.32 -11.82 1.56
CA GLY A 124 -17.04 -12.70 0.43
C GLY A 124 -15.55 -13.05 0.32
N LEU A 125 -14.67 -12.07 0.52
CA LEU A 125 -13.22 -12.29 0.48
C LEU A 125 -12.76 -13.12 1.69
N PHE A 126 -13.33 -12.86 2.87
CA PHE A 126 -13.05 -13.63 4.07
C PHE A 126 -13.44 -15.10 3.92
N LEU A 127 -14.62 -15.37 3.33
CA LEU A 127 -15.06 -16.72 2.98
C LEU A 127 -14.13 -17.38 1.95
N SER A 128 -13.79 -16.68 0.88
CA SER A 128 -12.85 -17.17 -0.14
C SER A 128 -11.50 -17.55 0.46
N MET A 129 -10.93 -16.69 1.30
CA MET A 129 -9.68 -16.94 2.02
C MET A 129 -9.77 -18.22 2.85
N ALA A 130 -10.83 -18.36 3.66
CA ALA A 130 -11.03 -19.53 4.49
C ALA A 130 -11.21 -20.82 3.66
N GLN A 131 -11.97 -20.73 2.57
CA GLN A 131 -12.16 -21.83 1.63
C GLN A 131 -10.85 -22.26 0.98
N ASP A 132 -10.00 -21.31 0.60
CA ASP A 132 -8.71 -21.61 0.00
C ASP A 132 -7.72 -22.21 0.99
N VAL A 133 -7.73 -21.76 2.26
CA VAL A 133 -6.93 -22.38 3.33
C VAL A 133 -7.38 -23.83 3.56
N ASN A 134 -8.68 -24.06 3.68
CA ASN A 134 -9.22 -25.40 3.88
C ASN A 134 -9.02 -26.30 2.64
N ALA A 135 -9.13 -25.72 1.44
CA ALA A 135 -8.85 -26.40 0.19
C ALA A 135 -7.36 -26.76 0.07
N GLY A 136 -6.43 -25.88 0.46
CA GLY A 136 -5.01 -26.21 0.45
C GLY A 136 -4.66 -27.35 1.42
N ASN A 137 -5.34 -27.37 2.57
CA ASN A 137 -5.26 -28.45 3.54
C ASN A 137 -5.87 -29.78 3.05
N SER A 138 -6.91 -29.73 2.20
CA SER A 138 -7.61 -30.93 1.70
C SER A 138 -7.20 -31.39 0.29
N LYS A 139 -6.66 -30.49 -0.55
CA LYS A 139 -6.25 -30.71 -1.95
C LYS A 139 -4.73 -30.78 -2.16
N GLY A 140 -3.94 -30.82 -1.07
CA GLY A 140 -2.50 -31.11 -1.14
C GLY A 140 -1.63 -29.99 -1.69
N GLY A 141 -1.79 -28.76 -1.17
CA GLY A 141 -0.85 -27.66 -1.41
C GLY A 141 -1.45 -26.26 -1.29
N SER A 142 -0.59 -25.27 -1.07
CA SER A 142 -0.91 -23.84 -1.00
C SER A 142 -1.51 -23.29 -2.32
N MET A 143 -1.98 -22.04 -2.31
CA MET A 143 -2.36 -21.32 -3.55
C MET A 143 -1.25 -21.35 -4.60
N LYS A 144 0.01 -21.23 -4.19
CA LYS A 144 1.17 -21.30 -5.08
C LYS A 144 1.32 -22.68 -5.71
N ASP A 145 1.14 -23.75 -4.92
CA ASP A 145 1.23 -25.12 -5.42
C ASP A 145 0.11 -25.43 -6.41
N ARG A 146 -1.13 -25.02 -6.09
CA ARG A 146 -2.30 -25.17 -6.97
C ARG A 146 -2.12 -24.39 -8.28
N PHE A 147 -1.64 -23.14 -8.19
CA PHE A 147 -1.33 -22.32 -9.36
C PHE A 147 -0.24 -22.96 -10.24
N ALA A 148 0.83 -23.48 -9.62
CA ALA A 148 1.91 -24.18 -10.30
C ALA A 148 1.44 -25.49 -10.97
N LYS A 149 0.47 -26.19 -10.38
CA LYS A 149 -0.20 -27.38 -10.96
C LYS A 149 -1.20 -27.02 -12.08
N GLY A 150 -1.35 -25.74 -12.40
CA GLY A 150 -2.12 -25.28 -13.55
C GLY A 150 -3.52 -24.75 -13.22
N GLU A 151 -3.97 -24.76 -11.96
CA GLU A 151 -5.29 -24.23 -11.60
C GLU A 151 -5.43 -22.77 -12.04
N SER A 152 -6.58 -22.44 -12.64
CA SER A 152 -6.78 -21.18 -13.37
C SER A 152 -8.24 -20.76 -13.47
N SER A 153 -9.13 -21.24 -12.58
CA SER A 153 -10.49 -20.72 -12.58
C SER A 153 -10.46 -19.20 -12.33
N PRO A 154 -11.36 -18.42 -12.95
CA PRO A 154 -11.42 -16.98 -12.76
C PRO A 154 -11.47 -16.59 -11.27
N GLU A 155 -12.27 -17.28 -10.46
CA GLU A 155 -12.41 -17.02 -9.03
C GLU A 155 -11.11 -17.29 -8.26
N PHE A 156 -10.40 -18.36 -8.60
CA PHE A 156 -9.14 -18.71 -7.94
C PHE A 156 -8.05 -17.67 -8.22
N LEU A 157 -7.91 -17.25 -9.48
CA LEU A 157 -6.95 -16.21 -9.87
C LEU A 157 -7.31 -14.86 -9.24
N MET A 158 -8.60 -14.55 -9.17
CA MET A 158 -9.12 -13.35 -8.50
C MET A 158 -8.79 -13.34 -7.00
N ASN A 159 -8.95 -14.47 -6.31
CA ASN A 159 -8.57 -14.60 -4.90
C ASN A 159 -7.06 -14.44 -4.71
N ILE A 160 -6.24 -15.01 -5.60
CA ILE A 160 -4.79 -14.80 -5.54
C ILE A 160 -4.46 -13.31 -5.64
N MET A 161 -5.03 -12.59 -6.61
CA MET A 161 -4.83 -11.14 -6.78
C MET A 161 -5.21 -10.36 -5.50
N LYS A 162 -6.39 -10.63 -4.95
CA LYS A 162 -6.90 -9.93 -3.75
C LYS A 162 -6.04 -10.18 -2.51
N LEU A 163 -5.76 -11.45 -2.22
CA LEU A 163 -5.11 -11.84 -0.97
C LEU A 163 -3.60 -11.64 -0.98
N ASN A 164 -2.96 -11.60 -2.15
CA ASN A 164 -1.49 -11.56 -2.25
C ASN A 164 -0.96 -10.24 -2.82
N SER A 165 -1.81 -9.32 -3.29
CA SER A 165 -1.38 -8.04 -3.87
C SER A 165 -0.37 -7.25 -3.01
N THR A 166 -0.46 -7.35 -1.69
CA THR A 166 0.42 -6.63 -0.74
C THR A 166 1.55 -7.50 -0.19
N SER A 167 1.29 -8.78 0.06
CA SER A 167 2.23 -9.71 0.70
C SER A 167 3.17 -10.41 -0.30
N ASP A 168 2.70 -10.62 -1.54
CA ASP A 168 3.47 -11.21 -2.64
C ASP A 168 2.97 -10.66 -3.98
N PHE A 169 3.39 -9.42 -4.28
CA PHE A 169 2.97 -8.68 -5.48
C PHE A 169 3.28 -9.44 -6.77
N GLU A 170 4.45 -10.07 -6.87
CA GLU A 170 4.85 -10.81 -8.09
C GLU A 170 3.99 -12.04 -8.33
N PHE A 171 3.63 -12.77 -7.27
CA PHE A 171 2.70 -13.89 -7.41
C PHE A 171 1.29 -13.42 -7.83
N ALA A 172 0.79 -12.36 -7.21
CA ALA A 172 -0.49 -11.77 -7.58
C ALA A 172 -0.50 -11.22 -9.01
N LYS A 173 0.60 -10.59 -9.47
CA LYS A 173 0.78 -10.12 -10.85
C LYS A 173 0.71 -11.28 -11.84
N LYS A 174 1.40 -12.40 -11.58
CA LYS A 174 1.32 -13.61 -12.43
C LYS A 174 -0.10 -14.17 -12.51
N ALA A 175 -0.84 -14.15 -11.41
CA ALA A 175 -2.25 -14.55 -11.43
C ALA A 175 -3.11 -13.60 -12.26
N SER A 176 -2.86 -12.29 -12.18
CA SER A 176 -3.51 -11.29 -13.03
C SER A 176 -3.24 -11.53 -14.52
N GLU A 177 -1.98 -11.78 -14.89
CA GLU A 177 -1.61 -12.08 -16.29
C GLU A 177 -2.29 -13.35 -16.80
N LYS A 178 -2.32 -14.41 -15.97
CA LYS A 178 -3.02 -15.66 -16.31
C LYS A 178 -4.53 -15.46 -16.45
N TYR A 179 -5.12 -14.60 -15.62
CA TYR A 179 -6.57 -14.30 -15.64
C TYR A 179 -6.97 -13.63 -16.96
N PHE A 180 -6.30 -12.54 -17.32
CA PHE A 180 -6.64 -11.79 -18.54
C PHE A 180 -6.25 -12.52 -19.82
N ALA A 181 -5.23 -13.38 -19.79
CA ALA A 181 -4.93 -14.29 -20.90
C ALA A 181 -6.03 -15.33 -21.15
N GLY A 182 -6.75 -15.77 -20.11
CA GLY A 182 -7.84 -16.74 -20.20
C GLY A 182 -9.23 -16.13 -20.42
N LYS A 183 -9.40 -14.82 -20.18
CA LYS A 183 -10.69 -14.13 -20.32
C LYS A 183 -11.11 -14.07 -21.80
N LYS A 184 -12.35 -14.49 -22.10
CA LYS A 184 -12.84 -14.49 -23.47
C LYS A 184 -13.06 -13.07 -23.97
N ALA A 185 -12.77 -12.82 -25.25
CA ALA A 185 -12.94 -11.49 -25.85
C ALA A 185 -14.37 -10.94 -25.75
N SER A 186 -15.38 -11.83 -25.71
CA SER A 186 -16.81 -11.51 -25.60
C SER A 186 -17.27 -11.17 -24.17
N GLU A 187 -16.49 -11.48 -23.15
CA GLU A 187 -16.86 -11.22 -21.76
C GLU A 187 -16.50 -9.76 -21.41
N PRO A 188 -17.49 -8.95 -20.98
CA PRO A 188 -17.23 -7.54 -20.66
C PRO A 188 -16.31 -7.43 -19.43
N LEU A 189 -15.55 -6.35 -19.39
CA LEU A 189 -14.81 -5.96 -18.19
C LEU A 189 -15.74 -5.42 -17.11
N THR A 190 -15.38 -5.70 -15.86
CA THR A 190 -15.96 -5.11 -14.66
C THR A 190 -15.05 -4.01 -14.12
N LYS A 191 -15.60 -3.11 -13.30
CA LYS A 191 -14.82 -2.06 -12.63
C LYS A 191 -13.66 -2.62 -11.80
N GLU A 192 -13.88 -3.75 -11.14
CA GLU A 192 -12.85 -4.42 -10.33
C GLU A 192 -11.70 -4.96 -11.21
N GLU A 193 -12.02 -5.60 -12.33
CA GLU A 193 -11.00 -6.06 -13.28
C GLU A 193 -10.19 -4.91 -13.87
N VAL A 194 -10.85 -3.79 -14.21
CA VAL A 194 -10.16 -2.57 -14.63
C VAL A 194 -9.21 -2.12 -13.51
N GLY A 195 -9.67 -2.07 -12.25
CA GLY A 195 -8.82 -1.77 -11.12
C GLY A 195 -7.56 -2.65 -11.04
N PHE A 196 -7.69 -3.96 -11.28
CA PHE A 196 -6.54 -4.87 -11.29
C PHE A 196 -5.57 -4.62 -12.44
N LEU A 197 -6.04 -4.28 -13.64
CA LEU A 197 -5.15 -3.90 -14.74
C LEU A 197 -4.27 -2.70 -14.35
N PHE A 198 -4.88 -1.64 -13.81
CA PHE A 198 -4.14 -0.45 -13.38
C PHE A 198 -3.24 -0.72 -12.16
N PHE A 199 -3.63 -1.66 -11.30
CA PHE A 199 -2.84 -2.00 -10.12
C PHE A 199 -1.60 -2.84 -10.47
N PHE A 200 -1.70 -3.85 -11.34
CA PHE A 200 -0.63 -4.81 -11.59
C PHE A 200 0.28 -4.48 -12.78
N ILE A 201 -0.17 -3.68 -13.75
CA ILE A 201 0.70 -3.25 -14.85
C ILE A 201 1.70 -2.23 -14.30
N LYS A 202 3.00 -2.48 -14.53
CA LYS A 202 4.12 -1.63 -14.12
C LYS A 202 5.09 -1.33 -15.27
N SER A 203 5.04 -2.09 -16.36
CA SER A 203 5.81 -1.87 -17.57
C SER A 203 4.98 -2.16 -18.82
N SER A 204 5.30 -1.54 -19.96
CA SER A 204 4.71 -1.90 -21.25
C SER A 204 5.10 -3.31 -21.72
N LYS A 205 6.13 -3.89 -21.11
CA LYS A 205 6.57 -5.28 -21.32
C LYS A 205 5.65 -6.30 -20.61
N ASP A 206 4.80 -5.85 -19.69
CA ASP A 206 3.86 -6.73 -18.99
C ASP A 206 2.81 -7.29 -19.95
N ALA A 207 2.46 -8.57 -19.79
CA ALA A 207 1.50 -9.23 -20.68
C ALA A 207 0.14 -8.50 -20.73
N ASN A 208 -0.28 -7.95 -19.58
CA ASN A 208 -1.53 -7.22 -19.45
C ASN A 208 -1.51 -5.82 -20.07
N PHE A 209 -0.35 -5.23 -20.40
CA PHE A 209 -0.30 -3.92 -21.04
C PHE A 209 -0.93 -3.95 -22.43
N LYS A 210 -0.65 -4.98 -23.23
CA LYS A 210 -1.30 -5.17 -24.54
C LYS A 210 -2.81 -5.37 -24.38
N TYR A 211 -3.24 -6.10 -23.35
CA TYR A 211 -4.65 -6.28 -23.03
C TYR A 211 -5.33 -4.94 -22.72
N LEU A 212 -4.72 -4.12 -21.86
CA LEU A 212 -5.17 -2.77 -21.51
C LEU A 212 -5.36 -1.91 -22.77
N VAL A 213 -4.37 -1.88 -23.67
CA VAL A 213 -4.43 -1.11 -24.92
C VAL A 213 -5.58 -1.57 -25.82
N ASN A 214 -5.71 -2.88 -26.00
CA ASN A 214 -6.75 -3.46 -26.86
C ASN A 214 -8.17 -3.27 -26.32
N LYS A 215 -8.32 -3.13 -25.00
CA LYS A 215 -9.61 -2.99 -24.31
C LYS A 215 -9.94 -1.55 -23.93
N LYS A 216 -9.27 -0.55 -24.51
CA LYS A 216 -9.49 0.88 -24.23
C LYS A 216 -10.97 1.26 -24.20
N SER A 217 -11.76 0.88 -25.21
CA SER A 217 -13.17 1.28 -25.35
C SER A 217 -14.08 0.76 -24.25
N GLU A 218 -13.75 -0.39 -23.64
CA GLU A 218 -14.46 -0.91 -22.47
C GLU A 218 -13.96 -0.24 -21.19
N ILE A 219 -12.64 -0.05 -21.08
CA ILE A 219 -12.02 0.55 -19.89
C ILE A 219 -12.54 1.96 -19.64
N ILE A 220 -12.60 2.82 -20.67
CA ILE A 220 -13.05 4.22 -20.54
C ILE A 220 -14.55 4.36 -20.20
N GLN A 221 -15.30 3.27 -20.09
CA GLN A 221 -16.65 3.29 -19.52
C GLN A 221 -16.62 3.41 -17.98
N PHE A 222 -15.49 3.10 -17.34
CA PHE A 222 -15.32 3.13 -15.89
C PHE A 222 -14.54 4.34 -15.36
N LEU A 223 -13.85 5.08 -16.24
CA LEU A 223 -13.06 6.27 -15.90
C LEU A 223 -12.91 7.22 -17.10
N PRO A 224 -12.57 8.51 -16.88
CA PRO A 224 -12.30 9.44 -17.97
C PRO A 224 -11.20 8.95 -18.92
N GLU A 225 -11.37 9.24 -20.22
CA GLU A 225 -10.37 8.89 -21.24
C GLU A 225 -9.00 9.55 -20.98
N GLU A 226 -9.01 10.75 -20.39
CA GLU A 226 -7.81 11.45 -19.97
C GLU A 226 -7.02 10.63 -18.94
N SER A 227 -7.68 10.12 -17.89
CA SER A 227 -7.04 9.30 -16.85
C SER A 227 -6.47 7.99 -17.41
N TYR A 228 -7.16 7.36 -18.37
CA TYR A 228 -6.62 6.20 -19.09
C TYR A 228 -5.36 6.57 -19.87
N THR A 229 -5.40 7.69 -20.59
CA THR A 229 -4.30 8.14 -21.45
C THR A 229 -3.08 8.52 -20.63
N GLU A 230 -3.28 9.24 -19.53
CA GLU A 230 -2.24 9.61 -18.57
C GLU A 230 -1.55 8.36 -17.99
N TYR A 231 -2.33 7.39 -17.50
CA TYR A 231 -1.79 6.14 -16.97
C TYR A 231 -0.97 5.37 -18.01
N LYS A 232 -1.52 5.18 -19.22
CA LYS A 232 -0.81 4.49 -20.30
C LYS A 232 0.50 5.20 -20.65
N ASN A 233 0.46 6.53 -20.76
CA ASN A 233 1.65 7.33 -21.07
C ASN A 233 2.66 7.28 -19.93
N GLN A 234 2.24 7.24 -18.67
CA GLN A 234 3.12 7.07 -17.52
C GLN A 234 3.88 5.74 -17.56
N ILE A 235 3.21 4.64 -17.92
CA ILE A 235 3.86 3.32 -18.09
C ILE A 235 4.90 3.37 -19.20
N LEU A 236 4.54 3.92 -20.37
CA LEU A 236 5.47 4.04 -21.50
C LEU A 236 6.67 4.93 -21.17
N LEU A 237 6.44 6.07 -20.50
CA LEU A 237 7.50 6.94 -20.03
C LEU A 237 8.43 6.21 -19.05
N SER A 238 7.90 5.37 -18.15
CA SER A 238 8.72 4.58 -17.23
C SER A 238 9.71 3.67 -17.96
N ASP A 239 9.28 3.00 -19.04
CA ASP A 239 10.18 2.17 -19.84
C ASP A 239 11.19 3.01 -20.63
N ILE A 240 10.78 4.16 -21.15
CA ILE A 240 11.69 5.09 -21.84
C ILE A 240 12.81 5.52 -20.89
N ILE A 241 12.48 5.87 -19.65
CA ILE A 241 13.44 6.23 -18.60
C ILE A 241 14.46 5.13 -18.40
N GLU A 242 14.00 3.88 -18.22
CA GLU A 242 14.87 2.72 -18.01
C GLU A 242 15.91 2.61 -19.15
N THR A 243 15.51 2.88 -20.39
CA THR A 243 16.43 2.82 -21.54
C THR A 243 17.33 4.04 -21.69
N ALA A 244 16.94 5.20 -21.16
CA ALA A 244 17.69 6.46 -21.29
C ALA A 244 18.75 6.63 -20.20
N ILE A 245 18.64 5.91 -19.08
CA ILE A 245 19.62 5.97 -18.00
C ILE A 245 20.88 5.17 -18.38
N ASP A 246 22.02 5.84 -18.36
CA ASP A 246 23.35 5.22 -18.37
C ASP A 246 23.85 5.07 -16.94
N THR A 247 23.57 3.91 -16.35
CA THR A 247 23.95 3.57 -14.98
C THR A 247 25.47 3.46 -14.81
N LYS A 248 26.22 3.18 -15.87
CA LYS A 248 27.67 3.04 -15.81
C LYS A 248 28.34 4.40 -15.64
N ASN A 249 27.79 5.43 -16.28
CA ASN A 249 28.38 6.76 -16.29
C ASN A 249 27.62 7.78 -15.43
N ASN A 250 26.58 7.36 -14.70
CA ASN A 250 25.72 8.24 -13.90
C ASN A 250 25.13 9.40 -14.71
N ARG A 251 24.65 9.10 -15.92
CA ARG A 251 24.07 10.08 -16.85
C ARG A 251 22.71 9.63 -17.36
N ILE A 252 21.95 10.60 -17.85
CA ILE A 252 20.73 10.36 -18.61
C ILE A 252 20.97 10.88 -20.03
N ASP A 253 20.60 10.07 -21.03
CA ASP A 253 20.62 10.47 -22.43
C ASP A 253 19.37 11.29 -22.74
N ASP A 254 19.49 12.61 -22.56
CA ASP A 254 18.41 13.58 -22.81
C ASP A 254 17.84 13.44 -24.23
N ALA A 255 18.70 13.26 -25.24
CA ALA A 255 18.26 13.18 -26.64
C ALA A 255 17.45 11.91 -26.90
N LYS A 256 17.92 10.77 -26.37
CA LYS A 256 17.19 9.50 -26.46
C LYS A 256 15.86 9.56 -25.73
N PHE A 257 15.83 10.15 -24.53
CA PHE A 257 14.58 10.34 -23.79
C PHE A 257 13.61 11.22 -24.58
N MET A 258 14.04 12.40 -25.02
CA MET A 258 13.17 13.37 -25.70
C MET A 258 12.62 12.83 -27.02
N ALA A 259 13.45 12.15 -27.82
CA ALA A 259 13.03 11.55 -29.08
C ALA A 259 11.89 10.53 -28.90
N ALA A 260 11.86 9.81 -27.76
CA ALA A 260 10.82 8.83 -27.47
C ALA A 260 9.62 9.43 -26.71
N ALA A 261 9.85 10.40 -25.82
CA ALA A 261 8.82 10.95 -24.93
C ALA A 261 7.98 12.06 -25.60
N GLU A 262 8.59 12.93 -26.41
CA GLU A 262 7.90 14.06 -27.03
C GLU A 262 6.70 13.63 -27.91
N PRO A 263 6.78 12.58 -28.74
CA PRO A 263 5.61 12.11 -29.49
C PRO A 263 4.47 11.55 -28.62
N LEU A 264 4.74 11.19 -27.36
CA LEU A 264 3.76 10.59 -26.46
C LEU A 264 2.99 11.62 -25.64
N VAL A 265 3.69 12.64 -25.14
CA VAL A 265 3.14 13.60 -24.17
C VAL A 265 3.31 15.07 -24.57
N GLY A 266 3.93 15.33 -25.71
CA GLY A 266 4.30 16.68 -26.13
C GLY A 266 5.59 17.16 -25.48
N LYS A 267 6.21 18.17 -26.10
CA LYS A 267 7.53 18.68 -25.74
C LYS A 267 7.61 19.17 -24.29
N GLU A 268 6.67 20.03 -23.89
CA GLU A 268 6.69 20.66 -22.56
C GLU A 268 6.57 19.62 -21.43
N VAL A 269 5.67 18.65 -21.57
CA VAL A 269 5.49 17.58 -20.58
C VAL A 269 6.70 16.66 -20.54
N ALA A 270 7.28 16.33 -21.71
CA ALA A 270 8.49 15.54 -21.80
C ALA A 270 9.69 16.24 -21.13
N GLU A 271 9.92 17.53 -21.42
CA GLU A 271 10.99 18.32 -20.80
C GLU A 271 10.81 18.42 -19.28
N LYS A 272 9.58 18.68 -18.81
CA LYS A 272 9.27 18.71 -17.38
C LYS A 272 9.60 17.36 -16.73
N LYS A 273 9.16 16.27 -17.34
CA LYS A 273 9.39 14.92 -16.81
C LYS A 273 10.88 14.58 -16.78
N LEU A 274 11.62 14.88 -17.86
CA LEU A 274 13.07 14.67 -17.95
C LEU A 274 13.81 15.35 -16.81
N ASN A 275 13.51 16.62 -16.54
CA ASN A 275 14.15 17.37 -15.46
C ASN A 275 13.85 16.77 -14.08
N GLN A 276 12.60 16.35 -13.82
CA GLN A 276 12.25 15.68 -12.57
C GLN A 276 13.03 14.36 -12.37
N ILE A 277 13.17 13.57 -13.43
CA ILE A 277 13.95 12.32 -13.40
C ILE A 277 15.42 12.63 -13.12
N LYS A 278 15.99 13.60 -13.83
CA LYS A 278 17.39 14.01 -13.67
C LYS A 278 17.69 14.43 -12.24
N LEU A 279 16.86 15.30 -11.66
CA LEU A 279 17.04 15.75 -10.28
C LEU A 279 17.00 14.59 -9.28
N GLY A 280 16.01 13.69 -9.39
CA GLY A 280 15.94 12.51 -8.52
C GLY A 280 17.11 11.54 -8.70
N TYR A 281 17.52 11.29 -9.95
CA TYR A 281 18.62 10.39 -10.27
C TYR A 281 19.97 10.93 -9.80
N PHE A 282 20.24 12.21 -10.03
CA PHE A 282 21.49 12.85 -9.62
C PHE A 282 21.59 12.98 -8.09
N GLU A 283 20.47 13.24 -7.40
CA GLU A 283 20.41 13.21 -5.94
C GLU A 283 20.76 11.81 -5.39
N GLN A 284 20.11 10.76 -5.90
CA GLN A 284 20.34 9.37 -5.44
C GLN A 284 21.78 8.88 -5.67
N ASN A 285 22.44 9.36 -6.72
CA ASN A 285 23.80 8.98 -7.09
C ASN A 285 24.87 9.99 -6.65
N ALA A 286 24.51 10.95 -5.78
CA ALA A 286 25.40 12.01 -5.28
C ALA A 286 26.11 12.81 -6.40
N ASN A 287 25.52 12.91 -7.59
CA ASN A 287 26.04 13.67 -8.72
C ASN A 287 25.59 15.14 -8.62
N TYR A 288 26.06 15.84 -7.59
CA TYR A 288 25.58 17.19 -7.27
C TYR A 288 25.98 18.23 -8.32
N ALA A 289 27.03 18.00 -9.11
CA ALA A 289 27.41 18.89 -10.20
C ALA A 289 26.36 18.93 -11.33
N GLU A 290 25.86 17.76 -11.75
CA GLU A 290 24.77 17.71 -12.74
C GLU A 290 23.42 18.07 -12.12
N TYR A 291 23.22 17.79 -10.83
CA TYR A 291 22.05 18.27 -10.08
C TYR A 291 21.98 19.80 -10.11
N GLU A 292 23.07 20.49 -9.76
CA GLU A 292 23.18 21.95 -9.73
C GLU A 292 22.79 22.56 -11.07
N LYS A 293 23.44 22.10 -12.16
CA LYS A 293 23.15 22.57 -13.51
C LYS A 293 21.68 22.36 -13.90
N THR A 294 21.13 21.19 -13.60
CA THR A 294 19.75 20.84 -13.94
C THR A 294 18.75 21.69 -13.15
N ALA A 295 18.97 21.85 -11.84
CA ALA A 295 18.09 22.60 -10.96
C ALA A 295 18.07 24.09 -11.31
N LEU A 296 19.23 24.68 -11.62
CA LEU A 296 19.31 26.10 -12.01
C LEU A 296 18.52 26.41 -13.28
N GLU A 297 18.56 25.52 -14.27
CA GLU A 297 17.78 25.69 -15.50
C GLU A 297 16.29 25.39 -15.29
N TYR A 298 15.96 24.30 -14.58
CA TYR A 298 14.59 23.87 -14.38
C TYR A 298 13.80 24.84 -13.50
N TYR A 299 14.40 25.29 -12.40
CA TYR A 299 13.80 26.23 -11.44
C TYR A 299 14.14 27.70 -11.72
N LYS A 300 14.51 28.04 -12.97
CA LYS A 300 14.83 29.43 -13.36
C LYS A 300 13.67 30.41 -13.10
N ASN A 301 12.43 29.91 -13.17
CA ASN A 301 11.20 30.65 -12.89
C ASN A 301 10.46 29.98 -11.72
N PRO A 302 10.86 30.25 -10.46
CA PRO A 302 10.34 29.53 -9.29
C PRO A 302 8.83 29.73 -9.04
N ASP A 303 8.22 30.77 -9.63
CA ASP A 303 6.77 31.02 -9.53
C ASP A 303 5.90 29.93 -10.18
N LEU A 304 6.47 29.12 -11.06
CA LEU A 304 5.77 28.03 -11.76
C LEU A 304 5.74 26.71 -10.96
N PHE A 305 6.31 26.69 -9.75
CA PHE A 305 6.53 25.47 -8.97
C PHE A 305 5.88 25.53 -7.60
N GLU A 306 5.56 24.34 -7.09
CA GLU A 306 5.07 24.18 -5.73
C GLU A 306 6.17 24.54 -4.71
N PRO A 307 5.85 25.25 -3.62
CA PRO A 307 6.84 25.70 -2.63
C PRO A 307 7.73 24.60 -2.07
N ASN A 308 7.17 23.41 -1.84
CA ASN A 308 7.91 22.28 -1.29
C ASN A 308 8.90 21.66 -2.30
N GLU A 309 8.60 21.75 -3.60
CA GLU A 309 9.48 21.23 -4.65
C GLU A 309 10.78 22.06 -4.72
N ILE A 310 10.63 23.38 -4.84
CA ILE A 310 11.79 24.30 -4.89
C ILE A 310 12.52 24.38 -3.55
N LEU A 311 11.82 24.18 -2.43
CA LEU A 311 12.46 24.11 -1.11
C LEU A 311 13.37 22.88 -0.99
N LYS A 312 12.94 21.73 -1.50
CA LYS A 312 13.78 20.52 -1.54
C LYS A 312 15.07 20.78 -2.35
N ALA A 313 14.96 21.47 -3.48
CA ALA A 313 16.14 21.86 -4.25
C ALA A 313 17.06 22.81 -3.47
N ALA A 314 16.49 23.80 -2.79
CA ALA A 314 17.25 24.73 -1.94
C ALA A 314 17.99 24.01 -0.80
N TRP A 315 17.35 23.01 -0.17
CA TRP A 315 17.99 22.14 0.81
C TRP A 315 19.23 21.45 0.26
N ILE A 316 19.08 20.76 -0.88
CA ILE A 316 20.19 20.04 -1.54
C ILE A 316 21.33 21.00 -1.88
N PHE A 317 21.00 22.22 -2.34
CA PHE A 317 22.00 23.26 -2.58
C PHE A 317 22.75 23.63 -1.30
N SER A 318 22.03 23.83 -0.19
CA SER A 318 22.64 24.19 1.09
C SER A 318 23.53 23.11 1.70
N GLU A 319 23.30 21.83 1.37
CA GLU A 319 24.10 20.70 1.86
C GLU A 319 25.32 20.41 0.98
N HIS A 320 25.19 20.57 -0.33
CA HIS A 320 26.15 19.97 -1.27
C HIS A 320 26.80 20.97 -2.25
N ILE A 321 26.23 22.15 -2.45
CA ILE A 321 26.70 23.11 -3.45
C ILE A 321 27.47 24.25 -2.78
N LYS A 322 28.69 24.53 -3.29
CA LYS A 322 29.59 25.56 -2.72
C LYS A 322 29.60 26.86 -3.51
N GLU A 323 29.14 26.83 -4.76
CA GLU A 323 29.19 27.96 -5.66
C GLU A 323 28.22 29.05 -5.18
N LYS A 324 28.77 30.24 -4.86
CA LYS A 324 28.00 31.31 -4.22
C LYS A 324 26.91 31.86 -5.13
N SER A 325 27.15 31.89 -6.44
CA SER A 325 26.15 32.34 -7.41
C SER A 325 24.94 31.40 -7.45
N SER A 326 25.18 30.10 -7.44
CA SER A 326 24.16 29.05 -7.37
C SER A 326 23.39 29.06 -6.04
N LEU A 327 24.10 29.25 -4.92
CA LEU A 327 23.47 29.38 -3.60
C LEU A 327 22.55 30.62 -3.51
N LYS A 328 22.88 31.73 -4.17
CA LYS A 328 21.97 32.88 -4.26
C LYS A 328 20.69 32.56 -5.01
N LYS A 329 20.75 31.74 -6.07
CA LYS A 329 19.54 31.23 -6.73
C LYS A 329 18.71 30.31 -5.84
N ALA A 330 19.38 29.46 -5.07
CA ALA A 330 18.69 28.65 -4.05
C ALA A 330 18.04 29.49 -2.95
N ALA A 331 18.60 30.65 -2.60
CA ALA A 331 17.97 31.59 -1.67
C ALA A 331 16.64 32.10 -2.22
N GLU A 332 16.57 32.51 -3.51
CA GLU A 332 15.32 32.93 -4.16
C GLU A 332 14.23 31.85 -4.07
N TRP A 333 14.62 30.57 -4.21
CA TRP A 333 13.71 29.42 -4.07
C TRP A 333 13.19 29.24 -2.64
N ALA A 334 14.08 29.31 -1.64
CA ALA A 334 13.72 29.18 -0.24
C ALA A 334 12.88 30.38 0.25
N GLU A 335 13.22 31.60 -0.17
CA GLU A 335 12.44 32.83 0.06
C GLU A 335 11.02 32.67 -0.47
N LYS A 336 10.85 32.13 -1.69
CA LYS A 336 9.52 31.89 -2.25
C LYS A 336 8.68 30.95 -1.40
N SER A 337 9.30 29.91 -0.83
CA SER A 337 8.63 29.01 0.10
C SER A 337 8.23 29.72 1.40
N VAL A 338 9.13 30.50 1.99
CA VAL A 338 8.86 31.31 3.19
C VAL A 338 7.72 32.32 2.96
N MET A 339 7.70 33.01 1.81
CA MET A 339 6.66 33.98 1.44
C MET A 339 5.25 33.36 1.33
N ARG A 340 5.15 32.05 1.08
CA ARG A 340 3.87 31.33 1.02
C ARG A 340 3.38 30.87 2.39
N GLY A 341 4.28 30.79 3.35
CA GLY A 341 4.00 30.41 4.73
C GLY A 341 5.29 30.07 5.45
N GLU A 342 5.50 30.69 6.61
CA GLU A 342 6.68 30.45 7.42
C GLU A 342 6.57 29.11 8.15
N THR A 343 7.62 28.30 8.06
CA THR A 343 7.76 27.07 8.81
C THR A 343 9.15 27.01 9.42
N SER A 344 9.34 26.22 10.48
CA SER A 344 10.66 26.01 11.05
C SER A 344 11.67 25.47 10.01
N GLU A 345 11.20 24.67 9.06
CA GLU A 345 12.04 24.03 8.03
C GLU A 345 12.48 25.04 6.96
N ASN A 346 11.54 25.73 6.30
CA ASN A 346 11.91 26.63 5.21
C ASN A 346 12.73 27.84 5.67
N THR A 347 12.45 28.37 6.86
CA THR A 347 13.24 29.45 7.47
C THR A 347 14.64 28.98 7.86
N TYR A 348 14.81 27.74 8.31
CA TYR A 348 16.14 27.17 8.57
C TYR A 348 16.97 27.03 7.29
N ILE A 349 16.36 26.48 6.23
CA ILE A 349 17.02 26.28 4.93
C ILE A 349 17.48 27.64 4.39
N LEU A 350 16.60 28.64 4.42
CA LEU A 350 16.93 30.00 4.00
C LEU A 350 18.06 30.61 4.85
N ALA A 351 18.00 30.45 6.17
CA ALA A 351 19.05 30.92 7.07
C ALA A 351 20.42 30.31 6.76
N LYS A 352 20.45 29.00 6.51
CA LYS A 352 21.68 28.27 6.16
C LYS A 352 22.26 28.78 4.84
N ILE A 353 21.43 29.01 3.83
CA ILE A 353 21.89 29.55 2.54
C ILE A 353 22.44 30.98 2.70
N TYR A 354 21.79 31.84 3.49
CA TYR A 354 22.33 33.17 3.78
C TYR A 354 23.67 33.12 4.51
N PHE A 355 23.85 32.18 5.43
CA PHE A 355 25.13 31.97 6.11
C PHE A 355 26.23 31.58 5.10
N LEU A 356 25.95 30.61 4.23
CA LEU A 356 26.90 30.13 3.20
C LEU A 356 27.25 31.21 2.16
N THR A 357 26.32 32.11 1.87
CA THR A 357 26.55 33.25 0.96
C THR A 357 27.21 34.45 1.63
N GLY A 358 27.38 34.43 2.96
CA GLY A 358 28.06 35.45 3.76
C GLY A 358 27.15 36.56 4.30
N ASN A 359 25.83 36.43 4.15
CA ASN A 359 24.86 37.38 4.70
C ASN A 359 24.50 37.00 6.15
N LYS A 360 25.45 37.25 7.08
CA LYS A 360 25.34 36.82 8.49
C LYS A 360 24.12 37.42 9.20
N ASP A 361 23.71 38.64 8.87
CA ASP A 361 22.57 39.29 9.53
C ASP A 361 21.24 38.62 9.15
N LEU A 362 20.99 38.39 7.85
CA LEU A 362 19.80 37.65 7.42
C LEU A 362 19.84 36.20 7.91
N ALA A 363 21.02 35.56 7.87
CA ALA A 363 21.18 34.21 8.38
C ALA A 363 20.77 34.10 9.86
N LYS A 364 21.21 35.05 10.68
CA LYS A 364 20.86 35.10 12.11
C LYS A 364 19.35 35.28 12.29
N ASN A 365 18.75 36.26 11.62
CA ASN A 365 17.32 36.56 11.75
C ASN A 365 16.45 35.35 11.39
N PHE A 366 16.72 34.69 10.27
CA PHE A 366 15.94 33.52 9.85
C PHE A 366 16.23 32.28 10.69
N ALA A 367 17.43 32.11 11.23
CA ALA A 367 17.74 31.02 12.15
C ALA A 367 17.01 31.19 13.51
N GLU A 368 16.93 32.42 14.04
CA GLU A 368 16.15 32.74 15.24
C GLU A 368 14.64 32.52 15.00
N LEU A 369 14.13 32.92 13.84
CA LEU A 369 12.75 32.66 13.45
C LEU A 369 12.45 31.16 13.36
N SER A 370 13.31 30.39 12.68
CA SER A 370 13.20 28.93 12.60
C SER A 370 13.13 28.27 13.98
N ASN A 371 14.03 28.67 14.88
CA ASN A 371 14.11 28.17 16.25
C ASN A 371 12.81 28.45 17.03
N SER A 372 12.29 29.68 16.91
CA SER A 372 11.03 30.10 17.54
C SER A 372 9.85 29.29 17.03
N LEU A 373 9.71 29.14 15.70
CA LEU A 373 8.65 28.34 15.07
C LEU A 373 8.73 26.86 15.46
N ALA A 374 9.93 26.30 15.56
CA ALA A 374 10.13 24.92 16.03
C ALA A 374 9.64 24.74 17.48
N LYS A 375 10.01 25.67 18.39
CA LYS A 375 9.54 25.65 19.79
C LYS A 375 8.02 25.74 19.90
N GLN A 376 7.39 26.65 19.15
CA GLN A 376 5.94 26.83 19.16
C GLN A 376 5.18 25.59 18.67
N THR A 377 5.77 24.84 17.74
CA THR A 377 5.15 23.65 17.13
C THR A 377 5.63 22.33 17.76
N GLY A 378 6.43 22.39 18.83
CA GLY A 378 6.97 21.20 19.49
C GLY A 378 7.95 20.38 18.63
N LYS A 379 8.60 21.01 17.65
CA LYS A 379 9.61 20.39 16.78
C LYS A 379 11.03 20.59 17.32
N ASP A 380 11.96 19.76 16.85
CA ASP A 380 13.39 19.84 17.20
C ASP A 380 14.02 21.17 16.76
N THR A 381 14.83 21.77 17.64
CA THR A 381 15.53 23.04 17.41
C THR A 381 17.00 22.87 17.08
N LYS A 382 17.55 21.65 17.21
CA LYS A 382 18.99 21.37 17.16
C LYS A 382 19.71 22.02 15.97
N LEU A 383 19.17 21.86 14.76
CA LEU A 383 19.76 22.40 13.54
C LEU A 383 19.86 23.94 13.56
N SER A 384 18.80 24.61 14.01
CA SER A 384 18.80 26.07 14.15
C SER A 384 19.75 26.56 15.27
N ASP A 385 19.83 25.83 16.39
CA ASP A 385 20.75 26.16 17.49
C ASP A 385 22.22 26.01 17.05
N GLU A 386 22.54 24.94 16.32
CA GLU A 386 23.87 24.71 15.75
C GLU A 386 24.26 25.82 14.77
N LEU A 387 23.36 26.22 13.86
CA LEU A 387 23.60 27.31 12.93
C LEU A 387 23.81 28.65 13.65
N LEU A 388 22.99 28.96 14.65
CA LEU A 388 23.15 30.18 15.47
C LEU A 388 24.50 30.24 16.17
N ASN A 389 25.00 29.10 16.66
CA ASN A 389 26.33 29.01 17.26
C ASN A 389 27.44 29.20 16.21
N GLN A 390 27.27 28.67 15.00
CA GLN A 390 28.23 28.90 13.90
C GLN A 390 28.29 30.36 13.45
N ILE A 391 27.16 31.09 13.47
CA ILE A 391 27.12 32.50 13.06
C ILE A 391 27.87 33.42 14.05
N LYS A 392 27.84 33.09 15.35
CA LYS A 392 28.50 33.84 16.43
C LYS A 392 30.02 33.70 16.41
N ASN A 393 30.52 32.60 15.86
CA ASN A 393 31.94 32.34 15.62
C ASN A 393 32.37 32.85 14.24
#